data_AF-A0A9E1IDY1-F1
#
_entry.id   AF-A0A9E1IDY1-F1
#
_cell.length_a   1.000
_cell.length_b   1.000
_cell.length_c   1.000
_cell.angle_alpha   90.00
_cell.angle_beta   90.00
_cell.angle_gamma   90.00
#
_symmetry.space_group_name_H-M   'P 1'
#
loop_
_entity.id
_entity.type
_entity.pdbx_description
1 polymer ?
#
loop_
_entity_poly.entity_id
_entity_poly.type
_entity_poly.pdbx_seq_one_letter_code
_entity_poly.pdbx_strand_id
1 'polypeptide(L)'
;MNQERFEELMVRVVDGVATPSEREELMNHVVSHSELQQELEAHMALKAVTDGWVERLEVDLVEDRQRAHPLSILERGIGWSLFLVGLALLMGFGMTELLLDAEVPIWVKIGTGALAAGCGVLFASVLRWRWSTSKSDKYKEVIR
;
A
#
# COMPACT_ATOMS: atom_id res chain seq x y z
N MET A 1 -25.98 -43.11 3.29
CA MET A 1 -25.47 -42.01 2.44
C MET A 1 -24.09 -42.41 1.96
N ASN A 2 -23.71 -42.13 0.71
CA ASN A 2 -22.32 -42.36 0.27
C ASN A 2 -21.40 -41.35 0.97
N GLN A 3 -20.23 -41.80 1.40
CA GLN A 3 -19.24 -40.98 2.12
C GLN A 3 -18.87 -39.71 1.32
N GLU A 4 -18.72 -39.84 0.00
CA GLU A 4 -18.44 -38.73 -0.93
C GLU A 4 -19.48 -37.60 -0.89
N ARG A 5 -20.77 -37.94 -0.72
CA ARG A 5 -21.86 -36.95 -0.66
C ARG A 5 -21.82 -36.14 0.63
N PHE A 6 -21.39 -36.77 1.72
CA PHE A 6 -21.26 -36.12 3.01
C PHE A 6 -20.07 -35.15 3.02
N GLU A 7 -18.93 -35.57 2.46
CA GLU A 7 -17.75 -34.71 2.26
C GLU A 7 -18.10 -33.48 1.41
N GLU A 8 -18.83 -33.67 0.31
CA GLU A 8 -19.32 -32.58 -0.54
C GLU A 8 -20.21 -31.59 0.24
N LEU A 9 -21.18 -32.10 1.00
CA LEU A 9 -22.08 -31.29 1.82
C LEU A 9 -21.33 -30.50 2.89
N MET A 10 -20.32 -31.11 3.51
CA MET A 10 -19.50 -30.48 4.55
C MET A 10 -18.70 -29.29 4.00
N VAL A 11 -18.05 -29.45 2.85
CA VAL A 11 -17.35 -28.35 2.16
C VAL A 11 -18.33 -27.23 1.80
N ARG A 12 -19.48 -27.56 1.21
CA ARG A 12 -20.48 -26.56 0.80
C ARG A 12 -21.06 -25.77 1.98
N VAL A 13 -21.23 -26.42 3.13
CA VAL A 13 -21.70 -25.75 4.37
C VAL A 13 -20.62 -24.83 4.92
N VAL A 14 -19.36 -25.29 4.96
CA VAL A 14 -18.22 -24.49 5.41
C VAL A 14 -18.04 -23.25 4.53
N ASP A 15 -18.13 -23.40 3.20
CA ASP A 15 -18.03 -22.31 2.23
C ASP A 15 -19.25 -21.38 2.17
N GLY A 16 -20.35 -21.73 2.87
CA GLY A 16 -21.58 -20.93 2.91
C GLY A 16 -22.44 -21.01 1.63
N VAL A 17 -22.17 -21.98 0.76
CA VAL A 17 -22.89 -22.21 -0.52
C VAL A 17 -23.97 -23.30 -0.44
N ALA A 18 -24.11 -23.94 0.72
CA ALA A 18 -25.15 -24.93 0.97
C ALA A 18 -26.53 -24.30 1.11
N THR A 19 -27.55 -24.97 0.57
CA THR A 19 -28.95 -24.60 0.77
C THR A 19 -29.43 -24.94 2.19
N PRO A 20 -30.53 -24.33 2.68
CA PRO A 20 -31.06 -24.64 4.01
C PRO A 20 -31.36 -26.13 4.23
N SER A 21 -31.89 -26.82 3.21
CA SER A 21 -32.18 -28.26 3.26
C SER A 21 -30.92 -29.12 3.32
N GLU A 22 -29.87 -28.75 2.59
CA GLU A 22 -28.57 -29.45 2.59
C GLU A 22 -27.86 -29.29 3.94
N ARG A 23 -28.00 -28.13 4.58
CA ARG A 23 -27.47 -27.87 5.92
C ARG A 23 -28.17 -28.72 6.98
N GLU A 24 -29.48 -28.85 6.88
CA GLU A 24 -30.28 -29.68 7.78
C GLU A 24 -29.96 -31.17 7.61
N GLU A 25 -29.77 -31.62 6.36
CA GLU A 25 -29.29 -32.97 6.03
C GLU A 25 -27.95 -33.28 6.71
N LEU A 26 -26.97 -32.36 6.59
CA LEU A 26 -25.67 -32.50 7.25
C LEU A 26 -25.82 -32.54 8.79
N MET A 27 -26.59 -31.62 9.38
CA MET A 27 -26.76 -31.53 10.84
C MET A 27 -27.44 -32.75 11.45
N ASN A 28 -28.42 -33.33 10.77
CA ASN A 28 -29.06 -34.56 11.23
C ASN A 28 -28.08 -35.74 11.34
N HIS A 29 -27.03 -35.77 10.51
CA HIS A 29 -25.98 -36.79 10.58
C HIS A 29 -24.85 -36.43 11.55
N VAL A 30 -24.46 -35.16 11.63
CA VAL A 30 -23.41 -34.68 12.55
C VAL A 30 -23.83 -34.81 14.02
N VAL A 31 -25.11 -34.65 14.34
CA VAL A 31 -25.61 -34.81 15.73
C VAL A 31 -25.43 -36.26 16.25
N SER A 32 -25.42 -37.25 15.36
CA SER A 32 -25.33 -38.66 15.75
C SER A 32 -23.90 -39.20 15.83
N HIS A 33 -22.90 -38.45 15.36
CA HIS A 33 -21.50 -38.91 15.29
C HIS A 33 -20.55 -37.81 15.78
N SER A 34 -19.92 -38.03 16.93
CA SER A 34 -18.97 -37.09 17.55
C SER A 34 -17.70 -36.85 16.73
N GLU A 35 -17.29 -37.82 15.90
CA GLU A 35 -16.12 -37.67 15.03
C GLU A 35 -16.37 -36.63 13.93
N LEU A 36 -17.58 -36.64 13.35
CA LEU A 36 -17.98 -35.70 12.30
C LEU A 36 -18.14 -34.27 12.84
N GLN A 37 -18.49 -34.12 14.11
CA GLN A 37 -18.50 -32.80 14.77
C GLN A 37 -17.10 -32.20 14.85
N GLN A 38 -16.10 -33.01 15.23
CA GLN A 38 -14.72 -32.55 15.33
C GLN A 38 -14.15 -32.19 13.95
N GLU A 39 -14.47 -32.98 12.93
CA GLU A 39 -14.04 -32.71 11.55
C GLU A 39 -14.64 -31.40 11.02
N LEU A 40 -15.95 -31.19 11.21
CA LEU A 40 -16.62 -29.95 10.81
C LEU A 40 -16.05 -28.73 11.56
N GLU A 41 -15.76 -28.87 12.85
CA GLU A 41 -15.14 -27.81 13.65
C GLU A 41 -13.73 -27.46 13.14
N ALA A 42 -12.93 -28.46 12.78
CA ALA A 42 -11.60 -28.27 12.20
C ALA A 42 -11.66 -27.54 10.84
N HIS A 43 -12.62 -27.89 9.97
CA HIS A 43 -12.84 -27.20 8.70
C HIS A 43 -13.27 -25.74 8.89
N MET A 44 -14.17 -25.46 9.83
CA MET A 44 -14.58 -24.09 10.16
C MET A 44 -13.41 -23.26 10.70
N ALA A 45 -12.57 -23.84 11.56
CA ALA A 45 -11.38 -23.17 12.09
C ALA A 45 -10.39 -22.81 10.96
N LEU A 46 -10.16 -23.72 10.01
CA LEU A 46 -9.29 -23.47 8.86
C LEU A 46 -9.84 -22.37 7.95
N LYS A 47 -11.16 -22.37 7.69
CA LYS A 47 -11.81 -21.32 6.90
C LYS A 47 -11.69 -19.96 7.58
N ALA A 48 -11.91 -19.87 8.90
CA ALA A 48 -11.79 -18.61 9.63
C ALA A 48 -10.40 -17.99 9.53
N VAL A 49 -9.34 -18.81 9.57
CA VAL A 49 -7.96 -18.33 9.37
C VAL A 49 -7.76 -17.84 7.94
N THR A 50 -8.24 -18.60 6.95
CA THR A 50 -8.06 -18.27 5.53
C THR A 50 -8.84 -17.03 5.13
N ASP A 51 -10.08 -16.86 5.60
CA ASP A 51 -10.91 -15.68 5.39
C ASP A 51 -10.22 -14.42 5.95
N GLY A 52 -9.63 -14.52 7.15
CA GLY A 52 -8.86 -13.40 7.73
C GLY A 52 -7.62 -13.02 6.93
N TRP A 53 -7.08 -13.92 6.11
CA TRP A 53 -5.98 -13.61 5.19
C TRP A 53 -6.51 -12.95 3.92
N VAL A 54 -7.62 -13.44 3.37
CA VAL A 54 -8.30 -12.86 2.21
C VAL A 54 -8.72 -11.42 2.48
N GLU A 55 -9.32 -11.15 3.65
CA GLU A 55 -9.74 -9.79 4.03
C GLU A 55 -8.55 -8.82 4.09
N ARG A 56 -7.41 -9.25 4.62
CA ARG A 56 -6.17 -8.42 4.62
C ARG A 56 -5.66 -8.16 3.21
N LEU A 57 -5.70 -9.17 2.34
CA LEU A 57 -5.30 -9.05 0.94
C LEU A 57 -6.22 -8.07 0.19
N GLU A 58 -7.54 -8.11 0.41
CA GLU A 58 -8.47 -7.20 -0.24
C GLU A 58 -8.25 -5.74 0.17
N VAL A 59 -7.98 -5.47 1.44
CA VAL A 59 -7.66 -4.11 1.93
C VAL A 59 -6.40 -3.56 1.25
N ASP A 60 -5.34 -4.37 1.15
CA ASP A 60 -4.10 -3.99 0.46
C ASP A 60 -4.36 -3.70 -1.04
N LEU A 61 -5.21 -4.49 -1.70
CA LEU A 61 -5.54 -4.31 -3.13
C LEU A 61 -6.36 -3.04 -3.42
N VAL A 62 -7.30 -2.67 -2.54
CA VAL A 62 -8.09 -1.44 -2.69
C VAL A 62 -7.20 -0.21 -2.53
N GLU A 63 -6.27 -0.25 -1.56
CA GLU A 63 -5.32 0.83 -1.32
C GLU A 63 -4.33 0.99 -2.49
N ASP A 64 -3.85 -0.12 -3.05
CA ASP A 64 -2.97 -0.11 -4.23
C ASP A 64 -3.68 0.39 -5.49
N ARG A 65 -4.94 0.03 -5.71
CA ARG A 65 -5.73 0.47 -6.87
C ARG A 65 -5.98 1.99 -6.86
N GLN A 66 -6.22 2.58 -5.68
CA GLN A 66 -6.32 4.04 -5.55
C GLN A 66 -4.98 4.74 -5.77
N ARG A 67 -3.88 4.17 -5.26
CA ARG A 67 -2.53 4.72 -5.43
C ARG A 67 -2.04 4.65 -6.89
N ALA A 68 -2.51 3.67 -7.66
CA ALA A 68 -2.14 3.45 -9.06
C ALA A 68 -2.84 4.37 -10.08
N HIS A 69 -3.61 5.39 -9.64
CA HIS A 69 -4.25 6.29 -10.59
C HIS A 69 -3.20 7.08 -11.40
N PRO A 70 -3.17 6.97 -12.74
CA PRO A 70 -2.07 7.50 -13.56
C PRO A 70 -1.90 9.03 -13.46
N LEU A 71 -2.97 9.77 -13.15
CA LEU A 71 -2.88 11.21 -12.91
C LEU A 71 -2.08 11.56 -11.64
N SER A 72 -2.18 10.78 -10.56
CA SER A 72 -1.52 11.10 -9.29
C SER A 72 0.01 10.94 -9.37
N ILE A 73 0.46 10.03 -10.23
CA ILE A 73 1.88 9.76 -10.50
C ILE A 73 2.48 10.90 -11.32
N LEU A 74 1.73 11.43 -12.30
CA LEU A 74 2.17 12.52 -13.15
C LEU A 74 2.18 13.87 -12.41
N GLU A 75 1.13 14.15 -11.63
CA GLU A 75 1.04 15.34 -10.78
C GLU A 75 2.17 15.40 -9.76
N ARG A 76 2.47 14.28 -9.07
CA ARG A 76 3.61 14.21 -8.16
C ARG A 76 4.96 14.27 -8.87
N GLY A 77 5.06 13.84 -10.12
CA GLY A 77 6.31 13.94 -10.89
C GLY A 77 6.60 15.38 -11.30
N ILE A 78 5.66 15.98 -12.04
CA ILE A 78 5.80 17.30 -12.66
C ILE A 78 5.66 18.40 -11.62
N GLY A 79 4.75 18.26 -10.65
CA GLY A 79 4.56 19.24 -9.58
C GLY A 79 5.80 19.39 -8.72
N TRP A 80 6.42 18.26 -8.33
CA TRP A 80 7.68 18.31 -7.58
C TRP A 80 8.81 18.88 -8.41
N SER A 81 8.98 18.49 -9.69
CA SER A 81 10.07 19.05 -10.51
C SER A 81 9.92 20.55 -10.73
N LEU A 82 8.71 21.04 -10.99
CA LEU A 82 8.43 22.46 -11.18
C LEU A 82 8.63 23.25 -9.89
N PHE A 83 8.15 22.74 -8.75
CA PHE A 83 8.37 23.34 -7.44
C PHE A 83 9.85 23.45 -7.12
N LEU A 84 10.58 22.36 -7.33
CA LEU A 84 12.02 22.25 -7.09
C LEU A 84 12.83 23.23 -7.97
N VAL A 85 12.54 23.29 -9.27
CA VAL A 85 13.20 24.22 -10.20
C VAL A 85 12.84 25.67 -9.87
N GLY A 86 11.57 25.97 -9.58
CA GLY A 86 11.12 27.30 -9.19
C GLY A 86 11.79 27.77 -7.90
N LEU A 87 11.87 26.91 -6.88
CA LEU A 87 12.55 27.20 -5.63
C LEU A 87 14.05 27.49 -5.85
N ALA A 88 14.72 26.70 -6.70
CA ALA A 88 16.12 26.91 -7.04
C ALA A 88 16.36 28.24 -7.78
N LEU A 89 15.48 28.61 -8.71
CA LEU A 89 15.56 29.88 -9.43
C LEU A 89 15.33 31.08 -8.52
N LEU A 90 14.31 31.03 -7.65
CA LEU A 90 14.03 32.09 -6.69
C LEU A 90 15.17 32.26 -5.68
N MET A 91 15.71 31.14 -5.18
CA MET A 91 16.87 31.16 -4.28
C MET A 91 18.10 31.72 -4.99
N GLY A 92 18.37 31.30 -6.23
CA GLY A 92 19.49 31.82 -7.03
C GLY A 92 19.39 33.34 -7.25
N PHE A 93 18.22 33.81 -7.70
CA PHE A 93 17.97 35.22 -7.93
C PHE A 93 18.08 36.06 -6.64
N GLY A 94 17.38 35.65 -5.58
CA GLY A 94 17.42 36.35 -4.29
C GLY A 94 18.82 36.35 -3.66
N MET A 95 19.59 35.28 -3.87
CA MET A 95 20.98 35.21 -3.40
C MET A 95 21.88 36.19 -4.17
N THR A 96 21.69 36.35 -5.48
CA THR A 96 22.48 37.33 -6.25
C THR A 96 22.22 38.77 -5.79
N GLU A 97 20.96 39.12 -5.54
CA GLU A 97 20.57 40.45 -5.06
C GLU A 97 21.11 40.73 -3.65
N LEU A 98 20.97 39.76 -2.74
CA LEU A 98 21.48 39.84 -1.36
C LEU A 98 23.01 39.94 -1.29
N LEU A 99 23.73 39.29 -2.21
CA LEU A 99 25.19 39.33 -2.26
C LEU A 99 25.70 40.67 -2.80
N LEU A 100 25.02 41.23 -3.81
CA LEU A 100 25.37 42.50 -4.47
C LEU A 100 25.01 43.73 -3.63
N ASP A 101 24.03 43.62 -2.72
CA ASP A 101 23.65 44.72 -1.84
C ASP A 101 24.67 44.92 -0.69
N ALA A 102 25.25 46.12 -0.64
CA ALA A 102 26.24 46.51 0.37
C ALA A 102 25.62 46.93 1.72
N GLU A 103 24.32 47.24 1.75
CA GLU A 103 23.63 47.65 2.99
C GLU A 103 23.23 46.45 3.86
N VAL A 104 23.24 45.24 3.31
CA VAL A 104 22.84 44.02 4.02
C VAL A 104 23.93 43.56 5.00
N PRO A 105 23.59 43.37 6.29
CA PRO A 105 24.53 42.86 7.29
C PRO A 105 25.11 41.48 6.92
N ILE A 106 26.41 41.28 7.16
CA ILE A 106 27.13 40.02 6.86
C ILE A 106 26.47 38.79 7.49
N TRP A 107 25.94 38.89 8.71
CA TRP A 107 25.27 37.78 9.38
C TRP A 107 24.02 37.30 8.64
N VAL A 108 23.30 38.21 8.00
CA VAL A 108 22.13 37.88 7.15
C VAL A 108 22.60 37.15 5.90
N LYS A 109 23.70 37.59 5.26
CA LYS A 109 24.28 36.90 4.10
C LYS A 109 24.70 35.47 4.43
N ILE A 110 25.35 35.26 5.58
CA ILE A 110 25.77 33.94 6.04
C ILE A 110 24.55 33.07 6.37
N GLY A 111 23.55 33.62 7.08
CA GLY A 111 22.33 32.89 7.44
C GLY A 111 21.54 32.43 6.20
N THR A 112 21.32 33.34 5.26
CA THR A 112 20.61 33.02 4.01
C THR A 112 21.42 32.06 3.12
N GLY A 113 22.74 32.21 3.07
CA GLY A 113 23.62 31.29 2.35
C GLY A 113 23.63 29.88 2.93
N ALA A 114 23.67 29.75 4.26
CA ALA A 114 23.57 28.46 4.94
C ALA A 114 22.21 27.80 4.70
N LEU A 115 21.12 28.58 4.72
CA LEU A 115 19.78 28.10 4.39
C LEU A 115 19.69 27.60 2.95
N ALA A 116 20.21 28.39 1.99
CA ALA A 116 20.23 28.02 0.58
C ALA A 116 21.06 26.76 0.32
N ALA A 117 22.24 26.66 0.93
CA ALA A 117 23.07 25.46 0.86
C ALA A 117 22.37 24.24 1.47
N GLY A 118 21.73 24.39 2.63
CA GLY A 118 20.93 23.34 3.27
C GLY A 118 19.79 22.85 2.39
N CYS A 119 19.03 23.77 1.79
CA CYS A 119 17.99 23.44 0.82
C CYS A 119 18.56 22.69 -0.39
N GLY A 120 19.72 23.11 -0.91
CA GLY A 120 20.40 22.42 -2.02
C GLY A 120 20.84 21.00 -1.67
N VAL A 121 21.34 20.77 -0.45
CA VAL A 121 21.70 19.42 0.02
C VAL A 121 20.46 18.53 0.18
N LEU A 122 19.39 19.05 0.78
CA LEU A 122 18.12 18.33 0.91
C LEU A 122 17.55 17.98 -0.46
N PHE A 123 17.62 18.92 -1.40
CA PHE A 123 17.22 18.72 -2.79
C PHE A 123 18.00 17.57 -3.44
N ALA A 124 19.33 17.61 -3.35
CA ALA A 124 20.19 16.58 -3.92
C ALA A 124 19.93 15.21 -3.28
N SER A 125 19.64 15.16 -1.98
CA SER A 125 19.25 13.95 -1.26
C SER A 125 17.94 13.36 -1.83
N VAL A 126 16.91 14.19 -1.97
CA VAL A 126 15.62 13.77 -2.53
C VAL A 126 15.77 13.33 -3.99
N LEU A 127 16.53 14.06 -4.80
CA LEU A 127 16.75 13.71 -6.21
C LEU A 127 17.53 12.39 -6.35
N ARG A 128 18.58 12.21 -5.54
CA ARG A 128 19.36 10.96 -5.50
C ARG A 128 18.49 9.78 -5.07
N TRP A 129 17.69 9.97 -4.03
CA TRP A 129 16.74 8.94 -3.57
C TRP A 129 15.74 8.62 -4.67
N ARG A 130 15.08 9.62 -5.27
CA ARG A 130 14.10 9.45 -6.35
C ARG A 130 14.68 8.70 -7.56
N TRP A 131 15.89 9.05 -8.01
CA TRP A 131 16.55 8.36 -9.12
C TRP A 131 16.93 6.93 -8.78
N SER A 132 17.39 6.67 -7.56
CA SER A 132 17.73 5.32 -7.10
C SER A 132 16.48 4.43 -7.03
N THR A 133 15.40 4.92 -6.43
CA THR A 133 14.15 4.17 -6.26
C THR A 133 13.46 3.92 -7.60
N SER A 134 13.50 4.88 -8.54
CA SER A 134 12.92 4.69 -9.87
C SER A 134 13.61 3.61 -10.71
N LYS A 135 14.90 3.33 -10.47
CA LYS A 135 15.64 2.29 -11.20
C LYS A 135 15.63 0.93 -10.50
N SER A 136 15.47 0.91 -9.18
CA SER A 136 15.58 -0.30 -8.36
C SER A 136 14.23 -0.90 -7.94
N ASP A 137 13.11 -0.35 -8.43
CA ASP A 137 11.81 -0.92 -8.14
C ASP A 137 11.56 -2.18 -8.98
N LYS A 138 11.98 -3.32 -8.41
CA LYS A 138 11.88 -4.66 -8.99
C LYS A 138 10.43 -5.17 -9.08
N TYR A 139 9.47 -4.47 -8.47
CA TYR A 139 8.05 -4.82 -8.44
C TYR A 139 7.18 -3.90 -9.29
N LYS A 140 7.78 -2.93 -10.00
CA LYS A 140 7.06 -1.96 -10.84
C LYS A 140 6.24 -2.60 -11.97
N GLU A 141 6.59 -3.81 -12.39
CA GLU A 141 5.87 -4.58 -13.42
C GLU A 141 4.90 -5.61 -12.84
N VAL A 142 4.93 -5.83 -11.53
CA VAL A 142 4.01 -6.75 -10.86
C VAL A 142 2.78 -5.95 -10.44
N ILE A 143 1.89 -5.69 -11.39
CA ILE A 143 0.51 -5.33 -11.08
C ILE A 143 -0.10 -6.58 -10.43
N ARG A 144 -0.49 -6.48 -9.16
CA ARG A 144 -1.15 -7.56 -8.40
C ARG A 144 -2.66 -7.31 -8.35
#